data_AF-A0ABD7K9K7-F1
#
_entry.id   AF-A0ABD7K9K7-F1
#
_cell.length_a   1.000
_cell.length_b   1.000
_cell.length_c   1.000
_cell.angle_alpha   90.00
_cell.angle_beta   90.00
_cell.angle_gamma   90.00
#
_symmetry.space_group_name_H-M   'P 1'
#
loop_
_entity.id
_entity.type
_entity.pdbx_description
1 polymer ?
#
loop_
_entity_poly.entity_id
_entity_poly.type
_entity_poly.pdbx_seq_one_letter_code
_entity_poly.pdbx_strand_id
1 'polypeptide(L)'
;MSIRPSLPLAGLLLAVSLPLFAAQPGAKGGAPLTGCAAKQAAIEAKLETARSFANEGQVAGLEKALAEVKAHCTEAGLLRENKQKVIDSEREVSEREKDLRKAMGKGDPEKIEKRKAKLAEARAELEEAKKGLEQAQAQ
;
A
#
# COMPACT_ATOMS: atom_id res chain seq x y z
N MET A 1 -33.70 -68.59 -19.56
CA MET A 1 -32.60 -67.64 -19.84
C MET A 1 -32.15 -67.01 -18.54
N SER A 2 -30.87 -67.18 -18.24
CA SER A 2 -29.99 -66.55 -17.25
C SER A 2 -30.49 -66.21 -15.84
N ILE A 3 -30.03 -67.06 -14.92
CA ILE A 3 -29.70 -66.78 -13.52
C ILE A 3 -28.44 -65.90 -13.48
N ARG A 4 -28.37 -64.88 -12.60
CA ARG A 4 -27.15 -64.47 -11.86
C ARG A 4 -27.48 -63.78 -10.52
N PRO A 5 -26.85 -64.19 -9.39
CA PRO A 5 -26.97 -63.62 -8.03
C PRO A 5 -25.98 -62.43 -7.85
N SER A 6 -25.84 -61.66 -6.75
CA SER A 6 -25.51 -62.06 -5.37
C SER A 6 -25.23 -60.82 -4.47
N LEU A 7 -25.67 -60.93 -3.20
CA LEU A 7 -25.19 -60.42 -1.90
C LEU A 7 -24.62 -58.98 -1.69
N PRO A 8 -25.09 -58.24 -0.65
CA PRO A 8 -24.39 -57.09 -0.08
C PRO A 8 -23.33 -57.54 0.94
N LEU A 9 -22.07 -57.12 0.73
CA LEU A 9 -20.95 -57.40 1.64
C LEU A 9 -20.81 -56.28 2.67
N ALA A 10 -20.82 -56.68 3.94
CA ALA A 10 -20.48 -55.90 5.12
C ALA A 10 -19.05 -55.31 5.04
N GLY A 11 -18.84 -54.16 5.68
CA GLY A 11 -17.51 -53.55 5.77
C GLY A 11 -17.44 -52.42 6.78
N LEU A 12 -17.50 -52.78 8.07
CA LEU A 12 -17.10 -51.95 9.20
C LEU A 12 -15.61 -51.60 9.08
N LEU A 13 -15.24 -50.32 8.99
CA LEU A 13 -13.87 -49.85 9.15
C LEU A 13 -13.86 -48.48 9.83
N LEU A 14 -13.66 -48.51 11.16
CA LEU A 14 -13.20 -47.39 11.97
C LEU A 14 -11.74 -47.11 11.62
N ALA A 15 -11.47 -46.02 10.90
CA ALA A 15 -10.13 -45.46 10.77
C ALA A 15 -10.07 -44.13 11.53
N VAL A 16 -9.50 -44.18 12.74
CA VAL A 16 -9.06 -43.01 13.49
C VAL A 16 -7.82 -42.48 12.78
N SER A 17 -7.97 -41.41 12.01
CA SER A 17 -6.84 -40.64 11.48
C SER A 17 -6.53 -39.48 12.42
N LEU A 18 -5.42 -39.59 13.16
CA LEU A 18 -4.82 -38.45 13.84
C LEU A 18 -4.39 -37.42 12.77
N PRO A 19 -4.86 -36.15 12.83
CA PRO A 19 -4.25 -35.12 12.02
C PRO A 19 -2.87 -34.84 12.59
N LEU A 20 -1.84 -35.15 11.79
CA LEU A 20 -0.48 -34.67 12.00
C LEU A 20 -0.55 -33.13 11.96
N PHE A 21 -0.44 -32.48 13.11
CA PHE A 21 -0.43 -31.02 13.21
C PHE A 21 0.86 -30.54 12.55
N ALA A 22 0.76 -30.12 11.29
CA ALA A 22 1.85 -29.44 10.60
C ALA A 22 2.23 -28.21 11.41
N ALA A 23 3.45 -28.19 11.95
CA ALA A 23 4.04 -27.00 12.52
C ALA A 23 4.11 -25.94 11.41
N GLN A 24 3.20 -24.97 11.44
CA GLN A 24 3.33 -23.79 10.60
C GLN A 24 4.55 -23.00 11.08
N PRO A 25 5.51 -22.67 10.20
CA PRO A 25 6.57 -21.74 10.55
C PRO A 25 5.93 -20.42 10.96
N GLY A 26 6.34 -19.93 12.13
CA GLY A 26 5.73 -18.80 12.82
C GLY A 26 5.44 -17.64 11.87
N ALA A 27 4.15 -17.31 11.75
CA ALA A 27 3.75 -15.95 11.43
C ALA A 27 4.46 -15.04 12.43
N LYS A 28 5.41 -14.22 11.95
CA LYS A 28 5.92 -13.08 12.72
C LYS A 28 4.75 -12.13 12.91
N GLY A 29 3.97 -12.38 13.96
CA GLY A 29 2.90 -11.51 14.44
C GLY A 29 3.53 -10.28 15.10
N GLY A 30 3.89 -9.31 14.29
CA GLY A 30 4.00 -7.92 14.71
C GLY A 30 2.93 -7.14 13.96
N ALA A 31 2.23 -6.23 14.64
CA ALA A 31 1.44 -5.25 13.94
C ALA A 31 2.35 -4.54 12.91
N PRO A 32 1.87 -4.25 11.69
CA PRO A 32 2.67 -3.49 10.74
C PRO A 32 3.10 -2.18 11.38
N LEU A 33 4.38 -1.81 11.25
CA LEU A 33 4.85 -0.52 11.73
C LEU A 33 4.03 0.57 11.03
N THR A 34 3.58 1.56 11.80
CA THR A 34 2.88 2.75 11.31
C THR A 34 3.63 4.01 11.74
N GLY A 35 3.26 5.16 11.19
CA GLY A 35 3.71 6.46 11.70
C GLY A 35 5.17 6.78 11.50
N CYS A 36 5.72 7.50 12.49
CA CYS A 36 7.14 7.81 12.49
C CYS A 36 8.02 6.53 12.49
N ALA A 37 7.58 5.47 13.15
CA ALA A 37 8.28 4.18 13.15
C ALA A 37 8.32 3.54 11.75
N ALA A 38 7.20 3.57 11.02
CA ALA A 38 7.16 3.11 9.62
C ALA A 38 8.05 3.97 8.72
N LYS A 39 8.01 5.29 8.90
CA LYS A 39 8.81 6.25 8.12
C LYS A 39 10.31 6.00 8.34
N GLN A 40 10.72 5.75 9.58
CA GLN A 40 12.08 5.37 9.94
C GLN A 40 12.48 4.04 9.29
N ALA A 41 11.68 2.97 9.47
CA ALA A 41 11.96 1.65 8.92
C ALA A 41 12.07 1.66 7.38
N ALA A 42 11.24 2.45 6.70
CA ALA A 42 11.30 2.62 5.25
C ALA A 42 12.60 3.29 4.77
N ILE A 43 13.14 4.24 5.55
CA ILE A 43 14.44 4.87 5.24
C ILE A 43 15.57 3.86 5.50
N GLU A 44 15.52 3.13 6.60
CA GLU A 44 16.52 2.10 6.95
C GLU A 44 16.60 0.99 5.88
N ALA A 45 15.47 0.52 5.37
CA ALA A 45 15.43 -0.47 4.27
C ALA A 45 16.04 0.08 2.95
N LYS A 46 15.77 1.35 2.64
CA LYS A 46 16.40 2.01 1.48
C LYS A 46 17.89 2.17 1.66
N LEU A 47 18.34 2.39 2.89
CA LEU A 47 19.73 2.61 3.25
C LEU A 47 20.52 1.29 3.13
N GLU A 48 19.95 0.18 3.59
CA GLU A 48 20.50 -1.17 3.35
C GLU A 48 20.67 -1.45 1.85
N THR A 49 19.64 -1.13 1.06
CA THR A 49 19.68 -1.28 -0.39
C THR A 49 20.75 -0.38 -1.01
N ALA A 50 20.83 0.90 -0.63
CA ALA A 50 21.83 1.82 -1.18
C ALA A 50 23.27 1.40 -0.86
N ARG A 51 23.50 0.81 0.32
CA ARG A 51 24.80 0.25 0.73
C ARG A 51 25.20 -0.96 -0.11
N SER A 52 24.26 -1.84 -0.46
CA SER A 52 24.57 -3.02 -1.29
C SER A 52 24.99 -2.66 -2.71
N PHE A 53 24.54 -1.51 -3.23
CA PHE A 53 24.93 -0.96 -4.53
C PHE A 53 26.11 0.02 -4.48
N ALA A 54 26.76 0.22 -3.32
CA ALA A 54 27.86 1.18 -3.13
C ALA A 54 27.53 2.62 -3.61
N ASN A 55 26.27 3.05 -3.42
CA ASN A 55 25.83 4.38 -3.81
C ASN A 55 26.03 5.39 -2.67
N GLU A 56 27.28 5.80 -2.46
CA GLU A 56 27.69 6.65 -1.33
C GLU A 56 26.89 7.96 -1.21
N GLY A 57 26.56 8.60 -2.34
CA GLY A 57 25.76 9.82 -2.35
C GLY A 57 24.33 9.59 -1.85
N GLN A 58 23.72 8.47 -2.25
CA GLN A 58 22.39 8.08 -1.77
C GLN A 58 22.42 7.67 -0.30
N VAL A 59 23.46 6.94 0.13
CA VAL A 59 23.65 6.55 1.53
C VAL A 59 23.71 7.80 2.43
N ALA A 60 24.57 8.78 2.10
CA ALA A 60 24.68 10.01 2.87
C ALA A 60 23.36 10.80 2.96
N GLY A 61 22.61 10.86 1.86
CA GLY A 61 21.29 11.49 1.84
C GLY A 61 20.26 10.76 2.72
N LEU A 62 20.24 9.42 2.69
CA LEU A 62 19.34 8.60 3.49
C LEU A 62 19.70 8.63 4.98
N GLU A 63 21.00 8.66 5.33
CA GLU A 63 21.46 8.82 6.71
C GLU A 63 21.03 10.16 7.29
N LYS A 64 21.16 11.24 6.52
CA LYS A 64 20.65 12.55 6.92
C LYS A 64 19.13 12.52 7.11
N ALA A 65 18.38 11.96 6.16
CA ALA A 65 16.92 11.84 6.27
C ALA A 65 16.50 11.00 7.50
N LEU A 66 17.25 9.94 7.81
CA LEU A 66 17.02 9.10 8.98
C LEU A 66 17.25 9.88 10.28
N ALA A 67 18.32 10.67 10.36
CA ALA A 67 18.61 11.51 11.50
C ALA A 67 17.52 12.57 11.72
N GLU A 68 17.06 13.23 10.67
CA GLU A 68 15.96 14.20 10.71
C GLU A 68 14.65 13.56 11.21
N VAL A 69 14.30 12.35 10.72
CA VAL A 69 13.12 11.62 11.20
C VAL A 69 13.26 11.27 12.68
N LYS A 70 14.43 10.78 13.12
CA LYS A 70 14.69 10.47 14.53
C LYS A 70 14.62 11.70 15.44
N ALA A 71 15.05 12.86 14.94
CA ALA A 71 15.09 14.10 15.72
C ALA A 71 13.76 14.85 15.76
N HIS A 72 12.97 14.79 14.68
CA HIS A 72 11.86 15.72 14.47
C HIS A 72 10.53 15.08 14.09
N CYS A 73 10.50 13.78 13.78
CA CYS A 73 9.22 13.14 13.50
C CYS A 73 8.39 13.05 14.78
N THR A 74 7.19 13.61 14.71
CA THR A 74 6.18 13.51 15.75
C THR A 74 4.89 13.07 15.09
N GLU A 75 4.09 12.24 15.76
CA GLU A 75 2.82 11.76 15.18
C GLU A 75 1.86 12.92 14.89
N ALA A 76 1.83 13.93 15.78
CA ALA A 76 1.08 15.17 15.52
C ALA A 76 1.58 15.94 14.29
N GLY A 77 2.90 15.99 14.07
CA GLY A 77 3.50 16.59 12.88
C GLY A 77 3.16 15.81 11.61
N LEU A 78 3.26 14.48 11.67
CA LEU A 78 2.93 13.58 10.56
C LEU A 78 1.44 13.68 10.18
N LEU A 79 0.55 13.75 11.17
CA LEU A 79 -0.87 13.96 10.93
C LEU A 79 -1.14 15.30 10.23
N ARG A 80 -0.49 16.39 10.66
CA ARG A 80 -0.60 17.69 9.98
C ARG A 80 -0.09 17.64 8.55
N GLU A 81 1.06 17.00 8.31
CA GLU A 81 1.64 16.82 6.98
C GLU A 81 0.65 16.08 6.05
N ASN A 82 0.06 14.98 6.51
CA ASN A 82 -0.90 14.21 5.70
C ASN A 82 -2.22 14.96 5.46
N LYS A 83 -2.74 15.71 6.45
CA LYS A 83 -3.91 16.58 6.24
C LYS A 83 -3.64 17.64 5.18
N GLN A 84 -2.45 18.25 5.23
CA GLN A 84 -2.06 19.25 4.25
C GLN A 84 -1.95 18.65 2.84
N LYS A 85 -1.40 17.44 2.71
CA LYS A 85 -1.35 16.72 1.43
C LYS A 85 -2.74 16.48 0.85
N VAL A 86 -3.71 16.07 1.65
CA VAL A 86 -5.11 15.91 1.19
C VAL A 86 -5.66 17.23 0.66
N ILE A 87 -5.52 18.33 1.42
CA ILE A 87 -5.99 19.66 1.00
C ILE A 87 -5.34 20.09 -0.33
N ASP A 88 -4.02 19.90 -0.46
CA ASP A 88 -3.30 20.26 -1.68
C ASP A 88 -3.72 19.40 -2.88
N SER A 89 -3.94 18.10 -2.69
CA SER A 89 -4.45 17.21 -3.74
C SER A 89 -5.91 17.51 -4.12
N GLU A 90 -6.77 17.88 -3.18
CA GLU A 90 -8.14 18.33 -3.46
C GLU A 90 -8.14 19.61 -4.32
N ARG A 91 -7.25 20.56 -3.99
CA ARG A 91 -7.06 21.77 -4.81
C ARG A 91 -6.60 21.42 -6.21
N GLU A 92 -5.63 20.52 -6.34
CA GLU A 92 -5.12 20.06 -7.64
C GLU A 92 -6.23 19.42 -8.48
N VAL A 93 -7.05 18.53 -7.90
CA VAL A 93 -8.22 17.95 -8.58
C VAL A 93 -9.16 19.05 -9.08
N SER A 94 -9.51 20.02 -8.23
CA SER A 94 -10.36 21.16 -8.63
C SER A 94 -9.76 21.96 -9.80
N GLU A 95 -8.45 22.22 -9.78
CA GLU A 95 -7.78 22.93 -10.89
C GLU A 95 -7.76 22.10 -12.18
N ARG A 96 -7.52 20.78 -12.10
CA ARG A 96 -7.57 19.89 -13.27
C ARG A 96 -8.98 19.77 -13.85
N GLU A 97 -10.01 19.80 -13.02
CA GLU A 97 -11.40 19.85 -13.50
C GLU A 97 -11.72 21.16 -14.23
N LYS A 98 -11.23 22.31 -13.72
CA LYS A 98 -11.35 23.60 -14.42
C LYS A 98 -10.64 23.57 -15.77
N ASP A 99 -9.43 23.03 -15.82
CA ASP A 99 -8.66 22.90 -17.06
C ASP A 99 -9.35 22.01 -18.09
N LEU A 100 -9.93 20.89 -17.65
CA LEU A 100 -10.70 20.01 -18.52
C LEU A 100 -11.94 20.73 -19.06
N ARG A 101 -12.72 21.43 -18.22
CA ARG A 101 -13.87 22.22 -18.68
C ARG A 101 -13.49 23.28 -19.72
N LYS A 102 -12.37 23.98 -19.51
CA LYS A 102 -11.84 24.95 -20.49
C LYS A 102 -11.46 24.27 -21.81
N ALA A 103 -10.86 23.08 -21.77
CA ALA A 103 -10.52 22.33 -22.98
C ALA A 103 -11.76 21.86 -23.73
N MET A 104 -12.78 21.36 -23.01
CA MET A 104 -14.07 20.98 -23.58
C MET A 104 -14.77 22.16 -24.28
N GLY A 105 -14.77 23.34 -23.66
CA GLY A 105 -15.34 24.55 -24.27
C GLY A 105 -14.61 25.03 -25.53
N LYS A 106 -13.33 24.67 -25.71
CA LYS A 106 -12.55 24.97 -26.92
C LYS A 106 -12.68 23.89 -28.01
N GLY A 107 -13.18 22.71 -27.68
CA GLY A 107 -13.41 21.62 -28.64
C GLY A 107 -12.16 20.96 -29.21
N ASP A 108 -11.00 21.10 -28.57
CA ASP A 108 -9.73 20.48 -29.02
C ASP A 108 -9.60 19.05 -28.45
N PRO A 109 -9.77 18.00 -29.28
CA PRO A 109 -9.84 16.62 -28.80
C PRO A 109 -8.53 16.15 -28.16
N GLU A 110 -7.37 16.57 -28.68
CA GLU A 110 -6.06 16.20 -28.14
C GLU A 110 -5.87 16.80 -26.75
N LYS A 111 -6.22 18.08 -26.58
CA LYS A 111 -6.15 18.74 -25.28
C LYS A 111 -7.14 18.14 -24.29
N ILE A 112 -8.34 17.76 -24.72
CA ILE A 112 -9.35 17.13 -23.86
C ILE A 112 -8.81 15.82 -23.30
N GLU A 113 -8.27 14.92 -24.13
CA GLU A 113 -7.72 13.65 -23.67
C GLU A 113 -6.52 13.84 -22.72
N LYS A 114 -5.61 14.77 -23.05
CA LYS A 114 -4.49 15.11 -22.16
C LYS A 114 -4.95 15.65 -20.81
N ARG A 115 -6.05 16.42 -20.75
CA ARG A 115 -6.60 16.95 -19.49
C ARG A 115 -7.37 15.90 -18.69
N LYS A 116 -8.03 14.94 -19.34
CA LYS A 116 -8.61 13.77 -18.67
C LYS A 116 -7.53 12.93 -17.97
N ALA A 117 -6.42 12.64 -18.66
CA ALA A 117 -5.31 11.90 -18.07
C ALA A 117 -4.76 12.60 -16.81
N LYS A 118 -4.48 13.90 -16.89
CA LYS A 118 -4.02 14.68 -15.72
C LYS A 118 -5.03 14.74 -14.58
N LEU A 119 -6.32 14.78 -14.89
CA LEU A 119 -7.36 14.73 -13.86
C LEU A 119 -7.39 13.34 -13.19
N ALA A 120 -7.21 12.27 -13.95
CA ALA A 120 -7.12 10.92 -13.40
C ALA A 120 -5.88 10.76 -12.50
N GLU A 121 -4.73 11.28 -12.90
CA GLU A 121 -3.52 11.33 -12.07
C GLU A 121 -3.76 12.09 -10.75
N ALA A 122 -4.30 13.31 -10.81
CA ALA A 122 -4.60 14.11 -9.62
C ALA A 122 -5.59 13.41 -8.67
N ARG A 123 -6.58 12.69 -9.21
CA ARG A 123 -7.52 11.89 -8.41
C ARG A 123 -6.83 10.70 -7.75
N ALA A 124 -5.92 10.03 -8.44
CA ALA A 124 -5.13 8.95 -7.86
C ALA A 124 -4.24 9.46 -6.72
N GLU A 125 -3.59 10.62 -6.90
CA GLU A 125 -2.80 11.28 -5.85
C GLU A 125 -3.66 11.65 -4.63
N LEU A 126 -4.88 12.16 -4.84
CA LEU A 126 -5.81 12.44 -3.75
C LEU A 126 -6.18 11.18 -2.97
N GLU A 127 -6.45 10.06 -3.64
CA GLU A 127 -6.77 8.81 -2.96
C GLU A 127 -5.57 8.26 -2.18
N GLU A 128 -4.35 8.37 -2.72
CA GLU A 128 -3.14 8.02 -1.97
C GLU A 128 -2.91 8.94 -0.76
N ALA A 129 -3.15 10.26 -0.91
CA ALA A 129 -3.07 11.20 0.21
C ALA A 129 -4.09 10.87 1.32
N LYS A 130 -5.32 10.48 0.95
CA LYS A 130 -6.35 10.06 1.91
C LYS A 130 -5.95 8.79 2.66
N LYS A 131 -5.41 7.77 1.97
CA LYS A 131 -4.88 6.56 2.62
C LYS A 131 -3.74 6.90 3.57
N GLY A 132 -2.83 7.79 3.17
CA GLY A 132 -1.74 8.25 4.04
C GLY A 132 -2.26 8.97 5.30
N LEU A 133 -3.32 9.77 5.15
CA LEU A 133 -4.00 10.41 6.28
C LEU A 133 -4.69 9.40 7.20
N GLU A 134 -5.41 8.42 6.65
CA GLU A 134 -6.05 7.35 7.42
C GLU A 134 -5.01 6.56 8.23
N GLN A 135 -3.90 6.20 7.59
CA GLN A 135 -2.79 5.54 8.26
C GLN A 135 -2.23 6.39 9.40
N ALA A 136 -2.04 7.71 9.19
CA ALA A 136 -1.56 8.65 10.20
C ALA A 136 -2.56 8.91 11.34
N GLN A 137 -3.86 8.65 11.14
CA GLN A 137 -4.90 8.78 12.17
C GLN A 137 -5.05 7.55 13.05
N ALA A 138 -4.64 6.37 12.56
CA ALA A 138 -4.68 5.12 13.30
C ALA A 138 -3.55 4.98 14.34
N GLN A 139 -2.94 6.09 14.77
CA GLN A 139 -1.69 6.17 15.53
C GLN A 139 -1.84 7.01 16.79
#